data_AF-A0AB34K074-F1
#
_entry.id   AF-A0AB34K074-F1
#
_cell.length_a   1.000
_cell.length_b   1.000
_cell.length_c   1.000
_cell.angle_alpha   90.00
_cell.angle_beta   90.00
_cell.angle_gamma   90.00
#
_symmetry.space_group_name_H-M   'P 1'
#
loop_
_entity.id
_entity.type
_entity.pdbx_description
1 polymer ?
#
loop_
_entity_poly.entity_id
_entity_poly.type
_entity_poly.pdbx_seq_one_letter_code
_entity_poly.pdbx_strand_id
1 'polypeptide(L)'
;MLSLLGALHERLLPLLAMRLSHSMLHPMDWGMTELIVLGVVSQLGLEAYSHLLPRVLDGGQYLAARGKPLKEFATIDRVFVAISRFAIVVMTFHYIQFMACSPNVVWSLGQVTFWNTCIALPALFIVYDLFYAPFHRALHHRAIYGFVHKHHHRQVVPTRGNADAINVHPFEFILGEYNHLLAIFLVSRYIVSCHVIAGFLFLVIGGAVATLNHTRLDLSFLRIPFTDIPVFGVRAHDTHHAIPNSNYGQYIMLWDYVMGTYKAHPQDKVN
;
A
#
# COMPACT_ATOMS: atom_id res chain seq x y z
N MET A 1 29.09 -30.81 16.72
CA MET A 1 28.41 -30.09 15.62
C MET A 1 27.28 -30.89 14.99
N LEU A 2 27.44 -32.19 14.67
CA LEU A 2 26.36 -33.01 14.08
C LEU A 2 25.12 -33.21 14.99
N SER A 3 25.27 -33.25 16.33
CA SER A 3 24.14 -33.43 17.25
C SER A 3 23.25 -32.19 17.41
N LEU A 4 23.81 -30.99 17.22
CA LEU A 4 23.07 -29.74 17.35
C LEU A 4 22.16 -29.51 16.13
N LEU A 5 22.69 -29.80 14.93
CA LEU A 5 21.95 -29.71 13.67
C LEU A 5 20.81 -30.74 13.59
N GLY A 6 21.03 -31.97 14.08
CA GLY A 6 19.98 -32.99 14.17
C GLY A 6 18.85 -32.61 15.13
N ALA A 7 19.18 -32.09 16.32
CA ALA A 7 18.18 -31.61 17.28
C ALA A 7 17.38 -30.41 16.76
N LEU A 8 18.03 -29.52 16.00
CA LEU A 8 17.38 -28.36 15.39
C LEU A 8 16.36 -28.80 14.31
N HIS A 9 16.74 -29.79 13.50
CA HIS A 9 15.91 -30.29 12.41
C HIS A 9 14.74 -31.15 12.90
N GLU A 10 14.96 -32.04 13.88
CA GLU A 10 13.92 -33.00 14.30
C GLU A 10 12.95 -32.47 15.36
N ARG A 11 13.34 -31.46 16.14
CA ARG A 11 12.50 -30.97 17.25
C ARG A 11 12.08 -29.53 17.05
N LEU A 12 13.00 -28.67 16.66
CA LEU A 12 12.75 -27.23 16.56
C LEU A 12 11.95 -26.87 15.30
N LEU A 13 12.30 -27.41 14.12
CA LEU A 13 11.57 -27.13 12.90
C LEU A 13 10.10 -27.59 12.93
N PRO A 14 9.74 -28.79 13.42
CA PRO A 14 8.35 -29.19 13.53
C PRO A 14 7.56 -28.35 14.53
N LEU A 15 8.18 -27.98 15.66
CA LEU A 15 7.56 -27.09 16.64
C LEU A 15 7.37 -25.67 16.08
N LEU A 16 8.33 -25.15 15.33
CA LEU A 16 8.21 -23.86 14.64
C LEU A 16 7.15 -23.92 13.54
N ALA A 17 7.10 -25.00 12.76
CA ALA A 17 6.09 -25.19 11.72
C ALA A 17 4.69 -25.35 12.32
N MET A 18 4.55 -26.09 13.43
CA MET A 18 3.29 -26.25 14.16
C MET A 18 2.85 -24.96 14.84
N ARG A 19 3.79 -24.19 15.40
CA ARG A 19 3.47 -22.89 15.99
C ARG A 19 3.13 -21.86 14.91
N LEU A 20 3.85 -21.85 13.79
CA LEU A 20 3.53 -21.01 12.63
C LEU A 20 2.16 -21.39 12.08
N SER A 21 1.84 -22.68 11.92
CA SER A 21 0.54 -23.11 11.44
C SER A 21 -0.58 -22.77 12.43
N HIS A 22 -0.37 -22.99 13.73
CA HIS A 22 -1.31 -22.60 14.76
C HIS A 22 -1.53 -21.08 14.77
N SER A 23 -0.46 -20.28 14.80
CA SER A 23 -0.57 -18.82 14.75
C SER A 23 -1.24 -18.34 13.46
N MET A 24 -0.92 -18.92 12.29
CA MET A 24 -1.59 -18.55 11.03
C MET A 24 -3.09 -18.87 11.03
N LEU A 25 -3.52 -19.91 11.76
CA LEU A 25 -4.92 -20.31 11.86
C LEU A 25 -5.67 -19.63 13.02
N HIS A 26 -4.95 -19.13 14.03
CA HIS A 26 -5.50 -18.52 15.25
C HIS A 26 -4.89 -17.14 15.55
N PRO A 27 -5.12 -16.13 14.70
CA PRO A 27 -4.53 -14.80 14.91
C PRO A 27 -5.08 -13.99 16.08
N MET A 28 -6.12 -14.49 16.74
CA MET A 28 -6.57 -13.96 18.02
C MET A 28 -5.71 -14.40 19.20
N ASP A 29 -4.94 -15.47 19.04
CA ASP A 29 -4.00 -15.97 20.06
C ASP A 29 -2.60 -15.36 19.88
N TRP A 30 -2.43 -14.42 18.96
CA TRP A 30 -1.13 -13.80 18.73
C TRP A 30 -0.68 -12.99 19.94
N GLY A 31 0.53 -13.32 20.41
CA GLY A 31 1.20 -12.60 21.46
C GLY A 31 2.34 -11.75 20.91
N MET A 32 3.25 -11.39 21.82
CA MET A 32 4.43 -10.59 21.50
C MET A 32 5.33 -11.23 20.44
N THR A 33 5.45 -12.56 20.42
CA THR A 33 6.31 -13.27 19.46
C THR A 33 5.82 -13.08 18.03
N GLU A 34 4.53 -13.30 17.78
CA GLU A 34 3.93 -13.20 16.46
C GLU A 34 3.97 -11.74 15.97
N LEU A 35 3.78 -10.77 16.87
CA LEU A 35 3.93 -9.36 16.54
C LEU A 35 5.38 -8.99 16.16
N ILE A 36 6.38 -9.55 16.85
CA ILE A 36 7.80 -9.35 16.49
C ILE A 36 8.10 -9.97 15.12
N VAL A 37 7.63 -11.20 14.87
CA VAL A 37 7.83 -11.88 13.58
C VAL A 37 7.15 -11.10 12.45
N LEU A 38 5.89 -10.69 12.63
CA LEU A 38 5.18 -9.83 11.68
C LEU A 38 5.96 -8.53 11.46
N GLY A 39 6.48 -7.93 12.53
CA GLY A 39 7.31 -6.74 12.47
C GLY A 39 8.52 -6.94 11.56
N VAL A 40 9.32 -7.98 11.80
CA VAL A 40 10.51 -8.31 11.00
C VAL A 40 10.14 -8.55 9.54
N VAL A 41 9.13 -9.38 9.26
CA VAL A 41 8.67 -9.68 7.90
C VAL A 41 8.20 -8.41 7.19
N SER A 42 7.42 -7.57 7.87
CA SER A 42 6.94 -6.29 7.32
C SER A 42 8.12 -5.37 6.99
N GLN A 43 9.11 -5.27 7.88
CA GLN A 43 10.30 -4.45 7.62
C GLN A 43 11.10 -4.97 6.43
N LEU A 44 11.30 -6.28 6.31
CA LEU A 44 11.96 -6.88 5.14
C LEU A 44 11.19 -6.60 3.84
N GLY A 45 9.85 -6.67 3.89
CA GLY A 45 8.99 -6.28 2.78
C GLY A 45 9.18 -4.82 2.36
N LEU A 46 9.27 -3.89 3.33
CA LEU A 46 9.53 -2.47 3.05
C LEU A 46 10.92 -2.22 2.46
N GLU A 47 11.94 -2.98 2.87
CA GLU A 47 13.27 -2.91 2.23
C GLU A 47 13.21 -3.47 0.81
N ALA A 48 12.47 -4.56 0.57
CA ALA A 48 12.24 -5.09 -0.77
C ALA A 48 11.50 -4.08 -1.67
N TYR A 49 10.49 -3.37 -1.16
CA TYR A 49 9.86 -2.27 -1.89
C TYR A 49 10.81 -1.12 -2.17
N SER A 50 11.64 -0.74 -1.20
CA SER A 50 12.58 0.38 -1.35
C SER A 50 13.68 0.09 -2.39
N HIS A 51 14.09 -1.17 -2.53
CA HIS A 51 15.33 -1.50 -3.23
C HIS A 51 15.19 -2.53 -4.35
N LEU A 52 14.35 -3.55 -4.19
CA LEU A 52 14.19 -4.61 -5.18
C LEU A 52 13.16 -4.22 -6.23
N LEU A 53 11.97 -3.78 -5.80
CA LEU A 53 10.84 -3.49 -6.68
C LEU A 53 11.19 -2.48 -7.79
N PRO A 54 11.82 -1.32 -7.51
CA PRO A 54 12.13 -0.35 -8.56
C PRO A 54 13.16 -0.89 -9.55
N ARG A 55 14.13 -1.70 -9.08
CA ARG A 55 15.15 -2.31 -9.94
C ARG A 55 14.58 -3.39 -10.86
N VAL A 56 13.63 -4.18 -10.35
CA VAL A 56 12.97 -5.23 -11.15
C VAL A 56 12.08 -4.63 -12.24
N LEU A 57 11.46 -3.48 -11.96
CA LEU A 57 10.56 -2.80 -12.89
C LEU A 57 11.23 -1.66 -13.67
N ASP A 58 12.54 -1.50 -13.55
CA ASP A 58 13.28 -0.46 -14.26
C ASP A 58 13.39 -0.81 -15.76
N GLY A 59 12.53 -0.19 -16.57
CA GLY A 59 12.58 -0.27 -18.03
C GLY A 59 13.44 0.82 -18.68
N GLY A 60 14.16 1.64 -17.90
CA GLY A 60 14.97 2.76 -18.40
C GLY A 60 14.18 4.01 -18.78
N GLN A 61 12.87 4.06 -18.52
CA GLN A 61 12.01 5.21 -18.80
C GLN A 61 11.62 5.93 -17.51
N TYR A 62 12.02 7.20 -17.41
CA TYR A 62 11.84 8.02 -16.22
C TYR A 62 11.13 9.32 -16.55
N LEU A 63 10.24 9.75 -15.66
CA LEU A 63 9.56 11.05 -15.77
C LEU A 63 10.55 12.20 -15.54
N ALA A 64 10.41 13.27 -16.33
CA ALA A 64 11.22 14.46 -16.18
C ALA A 64 10.93 15.16 -14.83
N ALA A 65 11.96 15.68 -14.17
CA ALA A 65 11.79 16.42 -12.92
C ALA A 65 11.03 17.73 -13.15
N ARG A 66 9.94 17.95 -12.39
CA ARG A 66 9.15 19.20 -12.41
C ARG A 66 9.33 20.02 -11.14
N GLY A 67 10.59 20.30 -10.78
CA GLY A 67 10.92 21.07 -9.58
C GLY A 67 12.26 20.67 -8.98
N LYS A 68 12.52 21.14 -7.75
CA LYS A 68 13.72 20.78 -6.98
C LYS A 68 13.39 19.59 -6.08
N PRO A 69 14.10 18.45 -6.19
CA PRO A 69 13.88 17.31 -5.30
C PRO A 69 14.37 17.61 -3.88
N LEU A 70 13.72 16.99 -2.90
CA LEU A 70 14.23 16.91 -1.54
C LEU A 70 15.40 15.92 -1.51
N LYS A 71 16.63 16.47 -1.43
CA LYS A 71 17.86 15.67 -1.53
C LYS A 71 18.10 14.78 -0.31
N GLU A 72 17.84 15.31 0.88
CA GLU A 72 18.16 14.64 2.14
C GLU A 72 16.99 14.77 3.11
N PHE A 73 16.81 13.72 3.92
CA PHE A 73 15.85 13.73 5.02
C PHE A 73 16.42 14.45 6.23
N ALA A 74 15.71 15.49 6.66
CA ALA A 74 15.89 16.10 7.97
C ALA A 74 15.44 15.15 9.07
N THR A 75 15.73 15.50 10.33
CA THR A 75 15.36 14.68 11.49
C THR A 75 13.86 14.40 11.53
N ILE A 76 13.02 15.39 11.25
CA ILE A 76 11.56 15.21 11.25
C ILE A 76 11.08 14.19 10.20
N ASP A 77 11.71 14.17 9.02
CA ASP A 77 11.38 13.21 7.97
C ASP A 77 11.68 11.78 8.44
N ARG A 78 12.84 11.58 9.09
CA ARG A 78 13.23 10.27 9.65
C ARG A 78 12.30 9.82 10.77
N VAL A 79 11.86 10.74 11.61
CA VAL A 79 10.89 10.45 12.70
C VAL A 79 9.56 10.01 12.10
N PHE A 80 9.04 10.73 11.10
CA PHE A 80 7.76 10.38 10.46
C PHE A 80 7.86 9.03 9.74
N VAL A 81 8.93 8.78 8.99
CA VAL A 81 9.19 7.47 8.39
C VAL A 81 9.23 6.36 9.45
N ALA A 82 9.90 6.58 10.59
CA ALA A 82 9.95 5.58 11.67
C ALA A 82 8.55 5.31 12.27
N ILE A 83 7.73 6.35 12.47
CA ILE A 83 6.35 6.22 12.92
C ILE A 83 5.52 5.44 11.90
N SER A 84 5.62 5.76 10.61
CA SER A 84 4.92 5.05 9.54
C SER A 84 5.33 3.56 9.49
N ARG A 85 6.63 3.26 9.58
CA ARG A 85 7.15 1.88 9.64
C ARG A 85 6.56 1.09 10.81
N PHE A 86 6.40 1.72 11.98
CA PHE A 86 5.76 1.09 13.13
C PHE A 86 4.24 0.93 12.92
N ALA A 87 3.57 1.96 12.41
CA ALA A 87 2.14 1.94 12.12
C ALA A 87 1.75 0.85 11.11
N ILE A 88 2.60 0.57 10.11
CA ILE A 88 2.40 -0.54 9.16
C ILE A 88 2.29 -1.88 9.90
N VAL A 89 3.18 -2.13 10.87
CA VAL A 89 3.17 -3.40 11.62
C VAL A 89 1.87 -3.53 12.42
N VAL A 90 1.48 -2.47 13.13
CA VAL A 90 0.26 -2.45 13.96
C VAL A 90 -0.99 -2.57 13.09
N MET A 91 -1.08 -1.84 11.99
CA MET A 91 -2.23 -1.94 11.08
C MET A 91 -2.30 -3.31 10.42
N THR A 92 -1.17 -3.85 9.94
CA THR A 92 -1.14 -5.19 9.33
C THR A 92 -1.59 -6.26 10.32
N PHE A 93 -1.19 -6.12 11.59
CA PHE A 93 -1.69 -6.98 12.67
C PHE A 93 -3.21 -6.91 12.80
N HIS A 94 -3.78 -5.72 12.94
CA HIS A 94 -5.24 -5.55 13.02
C HIS A 94 -5.98 -6.03 11.77
N TYR A 95 -5.39 -5.84 10.59
CA TYR A 95 -5.95 -6.28 9.32
C TYR A 95 -6.03 -7.81 9.24
N ILE A 96 -4.97 -8.52 9.66
CA ILE A 96 -4.95 -9.98 9.73
C ILE A 96 -5.96 -10.49 10.76
N GLN A 97 -6.03 -9.87 11.94
CA GLN A 97 -7.02 -10.22 12.96
C GLN A 97 -8.46 -10.02 12.46
N PHE A 98 -8.73 -8.90 11.80
CA PHE A 98 -10.03 -8.65 11.19
C PHE A 98 -10.39 -9.73 10.17
N MET A 99 -9.47 -10.05 9.25
CA MET A 99 -9.71 -11.08 8.24
C MET A 99 -10.00 -12.44 8.88
N ALA A 100 -9.37 -12.79 9.99
CA ALA A 100 -9.58 -14.08 10.63
C ALA A 100 -10.86 -14.16 11.45
N CYS A 101 -11.30 -13.05 12.02
CA CYS A 101 -12.55 -13.00 12.79
C CYS A 101 -13.78 -12.73 11.91
N SER A 102 -13.58 -12.23 10.70
CA SER A 102 -14.69 -11.89 9.82
C SER A 102 -15.31 -13.15 9.22
N PRO A 103 -16.61 -13.40 9.41
CA PRO A 103 -17.30 -14.53 8.77
C PRO A 103 -17.39 -14.37 7.25
N ASN A 104 -17.08 -13.19 6.71
CA ASN A 104 -17.13 -12.89 5.28
C ASN A 104 -15.76 -12.99 4.60
N VAL A 105 -14.72 -13.39 5.34
CA VAL A 105 -13.38 -13.62 4.81
C VAL A 105 -13.04 -15.10 4.92
N VAL A 106 -12.83 -15.73 3.77
CA VAL A 106 -12.60 -17.18 3.64
C VAL A 106 -11.10 -17.47 3.64
N TRP A 107 -10.68 -18.43 4.46
CA TRP A 107 -9.26 -18.81 4.61
C TRP A 107 -8.88 -20.14 3.96
N SER A 108 -9.88 -21.00 3.71
CA SER A 108 -9.62 -22.33 3.15
C SER A 108 -9.26 -22.25 1.67
N LEU A 109 -8.08 -22.75 1.31
CA LEU A 109 -7.61 -22.79 -0.07
C LEU A 109 -8.57 -23.54 -1.02
N GLY A 110 -9.32 -24.52 -0.51
CA GLY A 110 -10.32 -25.25 -1.29
C GLY A 110 -11.58 -24.44 -1.62
N GLN A 111 -11.73 -23.26 -1.01
CA GLN A 111 -12.87 -22.35 -1.22
C GLN A 111 -12.47 -21.08 -1.98
N VAL A 112 -11.30 -21.08 -2.63
CA VAL A 112 -10.92 -20.04 -3.59
C VAL A 112 -11.90 -20.10 -4.76
N THR A 113 -12.49 -18.95 -5.09
CA THR A 113 -13.34 -18.79 -6.26
C THR A 113 -12.91 -17.58 -7.06
N PHE A 114 -13.31 -17.53 -8.33
CA PHE A 114 -13.10 -16.35 -9.18
C PHE A 114 -13.71 -15.09 -8.55
N TRP A 115 -14.89 -15.19 -7.93
CA TRP A 115 -15.58 -14.06 -7.32
C TRP A 115 -14.88 -13.53 -6.08
N ASN A 116 -14.58 -14.41 -5.12
CA ASN A 116 -13.98 -14.00 -3.85
C ASN A 116 -12.50 -13.61 -3.95
N THR A 117 -11.87 -13.85 -5.10
CA THR A 117 -10.46 -13.53 -5.34
C THR A 117 -10.28 -12.52 -6.47
N CYS A 118 -10.66 -12.86 -7.70
CA CYS A 118 -10.40 -12.03 -8.88
C CYS A 118 -11.33 -10.82 -8.99
N ILE A 119 -12.58 -10.90 -8.51
CA ILE A 119 -13.50 -9.76 -8.48
C ILE A 119 -13.36 -8.96 -7.19
N ALA A 120 -13.14 -9.63 -6.07
CA ALA A 120 -12.88 -8.97 -4.79
C ALA A 120 -11.66 -8.02 -4.86
N LEU A 121 -10.57 -8.43 -5.52
CA LEU A 121 -9.34 -7.64 -5.54
C LEU A 121 -9.51 -6.24 -6.20
N PRO A 122 -10.02 -6.10 -7.44
CA PRO A 122 -10.34 -4.77 -8.00
C PRO A 122 -11.35 -3.99 -7.16
N ALA A 123 -12.36 -4.66 -6.58
CA ALA A 123 -13.34 -4.00 -5.72
C ALA A 123 -12.69 -3.37 -4.48
N LEU A 124 -11.69 -4.02 -3.87
CA LEU A 124 -10.92 -3.47 -2.75
C LEU A 124 -10.22 -2.16 -3.13
N PHE A 125 -9.56 -2.10 -4.29
CA PHE A 125 -8.91 -0.88 -4.78
C PHE A 125 -9.92 0.24 -5.08
N ILE A 126 -11.03 -0.09 -5.74
CA ILE A 126 -12.10 0.88 -6.03
C ILE A 126 -12.68 1.46 -4.74
N VAL A 127 -13.00 0.61 -3.76
CA VAL A 127 -13.57 1.05 -2.47
C VAL A 127 -12.53 1.80 -1.64
N TYR A 128 -11.26 1.43 -1.68
CA TYR A 128 -10.21 2.18 -1.01
C TYR A 128 -10.17 3.63 -1.51
N ASP A 129 -10.05 3.84 -2.82
CA ASP A 129 -9.93 5.20 -3.35
C ASP A 129 -11.23 6.00 -3.24
N LEU A 130 -12.39 5.35 -3.08
CA LEU A 130 -13.66 6.03 -2.81
C LEU A 130 -13.56 6.89 -1.53
N PHE A 131 -12.85 6.40 -0.52
CA PHE A 131 -12.64 7.13 0.73
C PHE A 131 -11.33 7.91 0.72
N TYR A 132 -10.28 7.36 0.12
CA TYR A 132 -8.96 8.01 0.10
C TYR A 132 -8.97 9.30 -0.73
N ALA A 133 -9.55 9.32 -1.92
CA ALA A 133 -9.47 10.50 -2.79
C ALA A 133 -10.17 11.74 -2.18
N PRO A 134 -11.40 11.64 -1.59
CA PRO A 134 -12.00 12.75 -0.86
C PRO A 134 -11.21 13.15 0.40
N PHE A 135 -10.68 12.18 1.14
CA PHE A 135 -9.84 12.44 2.30
C PHE A 135 -8.58 13.23 1.91
N HIS A 136 -7.87 12.77 0.88
CA HIS A 136 -6.68 13.41 0.35
C HIS A 136 -7.01 14.82 -0.16
N ARG A 137 -8.13 15.01 -0.86
CA ARG A 137 -8.63 16.35 -1.22
C ARG A 137 -8.87 17.24 0.00
N ALA A 138 -9.43 16.71 1.08
CA ALA A 138 -9.65 17.45 2.32
C ALA A 138 -8.32 17.87 2.98
N LEU A 139 -7.27 17.06 2.87
CA LEU A 139 -5.93 17.41 3.35
C LEU A 139 -5.34 18.64 2.65
N HIS A 140 -5.74 18.92 1.41
CA HIS A 140 -5.39 20.14 0.66
C HIS A 140 -6.22 21.37 1.03
N HIS A 141 -7.25 21.21 1.86
CA HIS A 141 -8.02 22.35 2.34
C HIS A 141 -7.12 23.29 3.17
N ARG A 142 -7.25 24.61 2.96
CA ARG A 142 -6.41 25.65 3.58
C ARG A 142 -6.25 25.55 5.11
N ALA A 143 -7.26 25.02 5.79
CA ALA A 143 -7.26 24.86 7.24
C ALA A 143 -6.44 23.65 7.74
N ILE A 144 -6.14 22.69 6.86
CA ILE A 144 -5.49 21.42 7.21
C ILE A 144 -4.09 21.33 6.59
N TYR A 145 -3.95 21.77 5.34
CA TYR A 145 -2.73 21.61 4.53
C TYR A 145 -1.45 21.97 5.27
N GLY A 146 -1.41 23.16 5.88
CA GLY A 146 -0.20 23.66 6.54
C GLY A 146 0.29 22.81 7.73
N PHE A 147 -0.62 22.05 8.36
CA PHE A 147 -0.34 21.28 9.57
C PHE A 147 -0.04 19.81 9.27
N VAL A 148 -0.70 19.24 8.26
CA VAL A 148 -0.65 17.80 7.99
C VAL A 148 0.10 17.55 6.68
N HIS A 149 -0.46 18.00 5.57
CA HIS A 149 -0.07 17.50 4.25
C HIS A 149 1.08 18.27 3.59
N LYS A 150 1.37 19.49 4.06
CA LYS A 150 2.52 20.28 3.61
C LYS A 150 3.84 19.53 3.78
N HIS A 151 3.96 18.67 4.79
CA HIS A 151 5.16 17.85 5.01
C HIS A 151 5.44 16.95 3.82
N HIS A 152 4.43 16.18 3.39
CA HIS A 152 4.53 15.31 2.22
C HIS A 152 4.92 16.10 0.96
N HIS A 153 4.28 17.25 0.74
CA HIS A 153 4.52 18.12 -0.42
C HIS A 153 5.86 18.88 -0.39
N ARG A 154 6.66 18.80 0.68
CA ARG A 154 8.08 19.23 0.63
C ARG A 154 8.86 18.43 -0.41
N GLN A 155 8.39 17.23 -0.72
CA GLN A 155 8.95 16.36 -1.72
C GLN A 155 8.31 16.60 -3.09
N VAL A 156 8.54 17.79 -3.63
CA VAL A 156 8.02 18.24 -4.94
C VAL A 156 8.33 17.26 -6.08
N VAL A 157 9.45 16.54 -5.95
CA VAL A 157 9.90 15.55 -6.93
C VAL A 157 10.26 14.27 -6.18
N PRO A 158 9.29 13.35 -5.98
CA PRO A 158 9.55 12.09 -5.29
C PRO A 158 10.45 11.17 -6.13
N THR A 159 11.40 10.49 -5.50
CA THR A 159 12.39 9.64 -6.19
C THR A 159 12.80 8.38 -5.44
N ARG A 160 12.66 8.38 -4.11
CA ARG A 160 13.23 7.34 -3.24
C ARG A 160 12.24 6.22 -2.95
N GLY A 161 11.22 6.07 -3.80
CA GLY A 161 10.23 5.01 -3.71
C GLY A 161 9.54 4.97 -2.35
N ASN A 162 9.61 3.83 -1.68
CA ASN A 162 8.87 3.61 -0.45
C ASN A 162 9.25 4.58 0.68
N ALA A 163 10.54 4.97 0.77
CA ALA A 163 10.99 5.95 1.76
C ALA A 163 10.28 7.31 1.60
N ASP A 164 10.03 7.67 0.35
CA ASP A 164 9.32 8.88 -0.06
C ASP A 164 7.79 8.73 0.10
N ALA A 165 7.26 7.52 -0.10
CA ALA A 165 5.84 7.19 0.06
C ALA A 165 5.38 7.23 1.52
N ILE A 166 6.22 6.76 2.45
CA ILE A 166 5.89 6.70 3.88
C ILE A 166 6.41 7.91 4.68
N ASN A 167 7.07 8.87 4.02
CA ASN A 167 7.46 10.15 4.61
C ASN A 167 6.29 11.14 4.59
N VAL A 168 5.32 10.89 5.46
CA VAL A 168 4.04 11.58 5.55
C VAL A 168 3.71 11.86 7.01
N HIS A 169 2.83 12.82 7.28
CA HIS A 169 2.41 13.11 8.65
C HIS A 169 1.70 11.89 9.27
N PRO A 170 1.95 11.54 10.55
CA PRO A 170 1.37 10.33 11.16
C PRO A 170 -0.15 10.22 11.03
N PHE A 171 -0.87 11.34 11.14
CA PHE A 171 -2.32 11.39 10.96
C PHE A 171 -2.78 10.93 9.57
N GLU A 172 -2.16 11.45 8.50
CA GLU A 172 -2.55 11.05 7.13
C GLU A 172 -2.16 9.60 6.85
N PHE A 173 -1.01 9.15 7.38
CA PHE A 173 -0.56 7.78 7.22
C PHE A 173 -1.49 6.79 7.90
N ILE A 174 -1.82 7.00 9.18
CA ILE A 174 -2.71 6.11 9.94
C ILE A 174 -4.08 6.01 9.28
N LEU A 175 -4.67 7.14 8.86
CA LEU A 175 -5.97 7.12 8.19
C LEU A 175 -5.91 6.43 6.82
N GLY A 176 -4.85 6.63 6.05
CA GLY A 176 -4.63 5.91 4.79
C GLY A 176 -4.49 4.40 5.00
N GLU A 177 -3.65 3.98 5.94
CA GLU A 177 -3.45 2.55 6.22
C GLU A 177 -4.73 1.89 6.75
N TYR A 178 -5.43 2.49 7.70
CA TYR A 178 -6.71 1.94 8.22
C TYR A 178 -7.84 1.96 7.19
N ASN A 179 -7.73 2.77 6.13
CA ASN A 179 -8.67 2.71 5.01
C ASN A 179 -8.59 1.35 4.27
N HIS A 180 -7.47 0.62 4.33
CA HIS A 180 -7.42 -0.77 3.84
C HIS A 180 -8.36 -1.69 4.63
N LEU A 181 -8.39 -1.54 5.96
CA LEU A 181 -9.29 -2.28 6.84
C LEU A 181 -10.74 -1.92 6.54
N LEU A 182 -11.04 -0.63 6.34
CA LEU A 182 -12.37 -0.18 5.92
C LEU A 182 -12.78 -0.79 4.56
N ALA A 183 -11.88 -0.78 3.59
CA ALA A 183 -12.14 -1.34 2.26
C ALA A 183 -12.45 -2.84 2.32
N ILE A 184 -11.65 -3.65 3.02
CA ILE A 184 -11.95 -5.07 3.16
C ILE A 184 -13.22 -5.34 3.96
N PHE A 185 -13.52 -4.53 4.97
CA PHE A 185 -14.77 -4.62 5.70
C PHE A 185 -15.97 -4.39 4.78
N LEU A 186 -15.97 -3.29 4.03
CA LEU A 186 -17.10 -2.94 3.16
C LEU A 186 -17.26 -3.91 1.99
N VAL A 187 -16.16 -4.30 1.34
CA VAL A 187 -16.21 -5.24 0.21
C VAL A 187 -16.69 -6.61 0.69
N SER A 188 -16.05 -7.17 1.71
CA SER A 188 -16.40 -8.51 2.22
C SER A 188 -17.84 -8.58 2.71
N ARG A 189 -18.35 -7.49 3.31
CA ARG A 189 -19.68 -7.48 3.92
C ARG A 189 -20.82 -7.19 2.94
N TYR A 190 -20.60 -6.30 1.97
CA TYR A 190 -21.69 -5.72 1.17
C TYR A 190 -21.56 -5.92 -0.33
N ILE A 191 -20.39 -6.33 -0.85
CA ILE A 191 -20.17 -6.47 -2.29
C ILE A 191 -19.97 -7.94 -2.65
N VAL A 192 -18.94 -8.58 -2.09
CA VAL A 192 -18.60 -9.98 -2.37
C VAL A 192 -17.78 -10.52 -1.20
N SER A 193 -18.04 -11.76 -0.77
CA SER A 193 -17.17 -12.43 0.20
C SER A 193 -15.71 -12.39 -0.29
N CYS A 194 -14.74 -12.14 0.58
CA CYS A 194 -13.34 -12.09 0.19
C CYS A 194 -12.64 -13.39 0.55
N HIS A 195 -11.74 -13.88 -0.30
CA HIS A 195 -10.74 -14.85 0.13
C HIS A 195 -9.54 -14.12 0.74
N VAL A 196 -8.88 -14.72 1.73
CA VAL A 196 -7.72 -14.13 2.40
C VAL A 196 -6.59 -13.78 1.42
N ILE A 197 -6.46 -14.55 0.32
CA ILE A 197 -5.52 -14.26 -0.78
C ILE A 197 -5.78 -12.88 -1.40
N ALA A 198 -7.04 -12.51 -1.69
CA ALA A 198 -7.33 -11.17 -2.20
C ALA A 198 -7.01 -10.09 -1.18
N GLY A 199 -7.28 -10.33 0.10
CA GLY A 199 -6.92 -9.42 1.18
C GLY A 199 -5.41 -9.19 1.31
N PHE A 200 -4.60 -10.24 1.19
CA PHE A 200 -3.14 -10.13 1.19
C PHE A 200 -2.59 -9.49 -0.10
N LEU A 201 -3.10 -9.89 -1.27
CA LEU A 201 -2.72 -9.29 -2.54
C LEU A 201 -3.05 -7.79 -2.55
N PHE A 202 -4.17 -7.39 -1.97
CA PHE A 202 -4.53 -5.98 -1.84
C PHE A 202 -3.48 -5.18 -1.07
N LEU A 203 -3.04 -5.65 0.12
CA LEU A 203 -1.96 -4.98 0.87
C LEU A 203 -0.62 -4.99 0.12
N VAL A 204 -0.23 -6.13 -0.45
CA VAL A 204 1.07 -6.29 -1.13
C VAL A 204 1.13 -5.42 -2.38
N ILE A 205 0.12 -5.51 -3.24
CA ILE A 205 0.04 -4.70 -4.45
C ILE A 205 -0.12 -3.22 -4.07
N GLY A 206 -0.94 -2.88 -3.07
CA GLY A 206 -1.10 -1.51 -2.58
C GLY A 206 0.22 -0.88 -2.14
N GLY A 207 1.03 -1.58 -1.35
CA GLY A 207 2.36 -1.13 -0.94
C GLY A 207 3.34 -0.96 -2.12
N ALA A 208 3.31 -1.89 -3.09
CA ALA A 208 4.11 -1.81 -4.30
C ALA A 208 3.72 -0.59 -5.15
N VAL A 209 2.43 -0.38 -5.37
CA VAL A 209 1.85 0.72 -6.15
C VAL A 209 2.15 2.07 -5.47
N ALA A 210 1.97 2.18 -4.15
CA ALA A 210 2.34 3.36 -3.37
C ALA A 210 3.84 3.69 -3.48
N THR A 211 4.69 2.67 -3.46
CA THR A 211 6.13 2.82 -3.67
C THR A 211 6.44 3.35 -5.07
N LEU A 212 5.85 2.74 -6.09
CA LEU A 212 6.11 3.08 -7.49
C LEU A 212 5.65 4.49 -7.85
N ASN A 213 4.57 4.98 -7.23
CA ASN A 213 4.16 6.39 -7.33
C ASN A 213 5.29 7.38 -6.95
N HIS A 214 6.30 6.92 -6.19
CA HIS A 214 7.40 7.73 -5.70
C HIS A 214 8.77 7.35 -6.31
N THR A 215 8.82 6.58 -7.41
CA THR A 215 10.08 6.20 -8.09
C THR A 215 10.33 6.92 -9.42
N ARG A 216 9.35 7.69 -9.92
CA ARG A 216 9.35 8.32 -11.27
C ARG A 216 9.61 7.37 -12.43
N LEU A 217 9.55 6.07 -12.18
CA LEU A 217 9.53 5.06 -13.24
C LEU A 217 8.23 5.22 -14.02
N ASP A 218 8.35 5.40 -15.32
CA ASP A 218 7.18 5.56 -16.17
C ASP A 218 6.54 4.19 -16.44
N LEU A 219 5.66 3.76 -15.53
CA LEU A 219 4.97 2.48 -15.59
C LEU A 219 3.57 2.59 -16.23
N SER A 220 3.41 3.50 -17.18
CA SER A 220 2.11 3.84 -17.80
C SER A 220 1.61 2.82 -18.85
N PHE A 221 2.02 1.55 -18.71
CA PHE A 221 1.61 0.47 -19.61
C PHE A 221 0.27 -0.17 -19.23
N LEU A 222 -0.19 -0.03 -17.97
CA LEU A 222 -1.48 -0.54 -17.52
C LEU A 222 -2.60 0.48 -17.78
N ARG A 223 -3.42 0.20 -18.80
CA ARG A 223 -4.59 1.00 -19.20
C ARG A 223 -5.87 0.21 -19.06
N ILE A 224 -6.99 0.92 -18.86
CA ILE A 224 -8.31 0.28 -18.90
C ILE A 224 -8.47 -0.27 -20.32
N PRO A 225 -8.85 -1.55 -20.50
CA PRO A 225 -9.02 -2.13 -21.82
C PRO A 225 -9.84 -1.24 -22.74
N PHE A 226 -9.36 -1.04 -23.96
CA PHE A 226 -10.00 -0.23 -25.01
C PHE A 226 -10.07 1.28 -24.75
N THR A 227 -9.32 1.81 -23.78
CA THR A 227 -9.21 3.25 -23.52
C THR A 227 -7.75 3.70 -23.38
N ASP A 228 -7.51 4.99 -23.51
CA ASP A 228 -6.21 5.60 -23.17
C ASP A 228 -6.06 5.93 -21.67
N ILE A 229 -7.04 5.55 -20.84
CA ILE A 229 -7.06 5.88 -19.42
C ILE A 229 -6.13 4.93 -18.65
N PRO A 230 -5.10 5.45 -17.95
CA PRO A 230 -4.25 4.61 -17.11
C PRO A 230 -5.03 4.06 -15.91
N VAL A 231 -4.90 2.76 -15.64
CA VAL A 231 -5.46 2.11 -14.43
C VAL A 231 -4.65 2.52 -13.21
N PHE A 232 -3.34 2.58 -13.39
CA PHE A 232 -2.34 3.00 -12.42
C PHE A 232 -1.41 3.99 -13.12
N GLY A 233 -1.04 5.07 -12.45
CA GLY A 233 -0.20 6.08 -13.08
C GLY A 233 0.71 6.79 -12.10
N VAL A 234 1.98 6.40 -12.09
CA VAL A 234 3.08 7.21 -11.51
C VAL A 234 3.01 8.64 -12.05
N ARG A 235 2.61 8.81 -13.32
CA ARG A 235 2.32 10.09 -13.97
C ARG A 235 1.22 10.91 -13.30
N ALA A 236 0.16 10.27 -12.82
CA ALA A 236 -0.95 10.95 -12.16
C ALA A 236 -0.51 11.49 -10.78
N HIS A 237 0.22 10.69 -10.01
CA HIS A 237 0.80 11.11 -8.73
C HIS A 237 1.90 12.16 -8.90
N ASP A 238 2.79 12.02 -9.89
CA ASP A 238 3.77 13.08 -10.22
C ASP A 238 3.05 14.39 -10.60
N THR A 239 1.92 14.30 -11.31
CA THR A 239 1.07 15.47 -11.63
C THR A 239 0.40 16.06 -10.41
N HIS A 240 0.00 15.24 -9.43
CA HIS A 240 -0.47 15.72 -8.14
C HIS A 240 0.60 16.56 -7.43
N HIS A 241 1.84 16.08 -7.33
CA HIS A 241 2.95 16.83 -6.71
C HIS A 241 3.27 18.14 -7.43
N ALA A 242 3.12 18.17 -8.76
CA ALA A 242 3.30 19.39 -9.55
C ALA A 242 2.09 20.34 -9.50
N ILE A 243 0.87 19.79 -9.36
CA ILE A 243 -0.41 20.51 -9.37
C ILE A 243 -1.27 19.96 -8.20
N PRO A 244 -1.03 20.43 -6.95
CA PRO A 244 -1.61 19.82 -5.74
C PRO A 244 -3.14 19.71 -5.71
N ASN A 245 -3.85 20.56 -6.46
CA ASN A 245 -5.30 20.54 -6.56
C ASN A 245 -5.83 19.61 -7.67
N SER A 246 -5.25 18.41 -7.83
CA SER A 246 -5.66 17.42 -8.83
C SER A 246 -5.19 16.01 -8.47
N ASN A 247 -5.76 14.97 -9.08
CA ASN A 247 -5.31 13.56 -8.97
C ASN A 247 -5.11 13.10 -7.52
N TYR A 248 -6.19 13.01 -6.75
CA TYR A 248 -6.17 12.66 -5.33
C TYR A 248 -6.18 11.15 -5.05
N GLY A 249 -6.54 10.30 -6.01
CA GLY A 249 -6.53 8.84 -5.85
C GLY A 249 -5.11 8.31 -5.56
N GLN A 250 -5.01 7.30 -4.72
CA GLN A 250 -3.73 6.66 -4.40
C GLN A 250 -3.38 5.57 -5.40
N TYR A 251 -4.37 4.76 -5.79
CA TYR A 251 -4.13 3.56 -6.60
C TYR A 251 -4.71 3.69 -8.00
N ILE A 252 -5.94 4.18 -8.11
CA ILE A 252 -6.67 4.36 -9.36
C ILE A 252 -7.30 5.75 -9.42
N MET A 253 -7.40 6.30 -10.63
CA MET A 253 -7.91 7.67 -10.84
C MET A 253 -9.43 7.74 -11.03
N LEU A 254 -10.15 6.63 -10.86
CA LEU A 254 -11.60 6.54 -11.11
C LEU A 254 -12.37 7.66 -10.40
N TRP A 255 -12.10 7.88 -9.11
CA TRP A 255 -12.80 8.88 -8.32
C TRP A 255 -12.39 10.31 -8.65
N ASP A 256 -11.19 10.52 -9.20
CA ASP A 256 -10.80 11.83 -9.74
C ASP A 256 -11.57 12.19 -11.01
N TYR A 257 -11.87 11.20 -11.87
CA TYR A 257 -12.78 11.41 -13.00
C TYR A 257 -14.19 11.76 -12.51
N VAL A 258 -14.71 11.03 -11.52
CA VAL A 258 -16.04 11.30 -10.94
C VAL A 258 -16.10 12.69 -10.29
N MET A 259 -15.05 13.10 -9.57
CA MET A 259 -14.98 14.40 -8.91
C MET A 259 -14.62 15.56 -9.85
N GLY A 260 -14.23 15.28 -11.11
CA GLY A 260 -13.72 16.28 -12.04
C GLY A 260 -12.36 16.87 -11.64
N THR A 261 -11.56 16.12 -10.87
CA THR A 261 -10.24 16.53 -10.35
C THR A 261 -9.08 15.89 -11.10
N TYR A 262 -9.36 15.02 -12.07
CA TYR A 262 -8.32 14.41 -12.90
C TYR A 262 -7.62 15.44 -13.79
N LYS A 263 -6.30 15.40 -13.82
CA LYS A 263 -5.44 16.12 -14.75
C LYS A 263 -4.45 15.18 -15.38
N ALA A 264 -4.46 15.15 -16.71
CA ALA A 264 -3.50 14.40 -17.50
C ALA A 264 -2.07 14.93 -17.27
N HIS A 265 -1.10 14.01 -17.28
CA HIS A 265 0.31 14.36 -17.29
C HIS A 265 0.70 14.94 -18.66
N PRO A 266 1.67 15.87 -18.77
CA PRO A 266 2.08 16.44 -20.05
C PRO A 266 2.54 15.44 -21.12
N GLN A 267 2.91 14.23 -20.71
CA GLN A 267 3.33 13.12 -21.60
C GLN A 267 2.18 12.15 -21.93
N ASP A 268 0.98 12.37 -21.37
CA ASP A 268 -0.20 11.64 -21.75
C ASP A 268 -0.71 12.18 -23.08
N LYS A 269 -1.08 11.28 -23.99
CA LYS A 269 -1.72 11.68 -25.24
C LYS A 269 -3.15 12.12 -24.90
N VAL A 270 -3.40 13.43 -24.93
CA VAL A 270 -4.76 13.97 -24.87
C VAL A 270 -5.28 13.96 -26.30
N ASN A 271 -6.14 12.98 -26.62
CA ASN A 271 -6.92 13.00 -27.85
C ASN A 271 -8.14 13.92 -27.66
#